data_AF-A0A382UMM7-F1
#
_entry.id   AF-A0A382UMM7-F1
#
_cell.length_a   1.000
_cell.length_b   1.000
_cell.length_c   1.000
_cell.angle_alpha   90.00
_cell.angle_beta   90.00
_cell.angle_gamma   90.00
#
_symmetry.space_group_name_H-M   'P 1'
#
loop_
_entity.id
_entity.type
_entity.pdbx_description
1 polymer ?
#
loop_
_entity_poly.entity_id
_entity_poly.type
_entity_poly.pdbx_seq_one_letter_code
_entity_poly.pdbx_strand_id
1 'polypeptide(L)'
;MGAKRETVVKALNYGGDDVLSTSVIAWFTQRRGWEGSGWRNMGGWSALAIGLALLVSVPIFVVFAYVFVPAGDVWRHLVDTVLGAYVVNTLWLVFGVGMGVFVIGVCTAWLVTMCRFPGRALLEWGLLLPLAVPAYAIAYTYGGLLEYSGPVQSALRGWFGWSRGDYWFPEIRSVGGAAAIL
;
A
#
# COMPACT_ATOMS: atom_id res chain seq x y z
N MET A 1 34.92 13.85 25.64
CA MET A 1 35.00 13.64 24.17
C MET A 1 36.41 13.32 23.64
N GLY A 2 37.46 13.26 24.49
CA GLY A 2 38.86 13.08 24.04
C GLY A 2 39.39 11.63 24.01
N ALA A 3 38.89 10.73 24.87
CA ALA A 3 39.48 9.39 25.04
C ALA A 3 39.30 8.44 23.83
N LYS A 4 38.29 8.67 22.99
CA LYS A 4 37.95 7.77 21.87
C LYS A 4 38.78 8.03 20.61
N ARG A 5 39.36 9.23 20.47
CA ARG A 5 40.20 9.58 19.30
C ARG A 5 41.62 9.03 19.42
N GLU A 6 42.17 8.95 20.63
CA GLU A 6 43.53 8.43 20.85
C GLU A 6 43.64 6.93 20.58
N THR A 7 42.56 6.17 20.79
CA THR A 7 42.53 4.73 20.52
C THR A 7 42.56 4.43 19.02
N VAL A 8 41.86 5.24 18.22
CA VAL A 8 41.80 5.08 16.76
C VAL A 8 43.12 5.48 16.11
N VAL A 9 43.76 6.55 16.59
CA VAL A 9 45.07 6.99 16.07
C VAL A 9 46.19 6.00 16.43
N LYS A 10 46.15 5.38 17.61
CA LYS A 10 47.11 4.32 17.98
C LYS A 10 46.93 3.04 17.16
N ALA A 11 45.69 2.67 16.82
CA ALA A 11 45.39 1.49 16.02
C ALA A 11 45.80 1.64 14.53
N LEU A 12 45.87 2.87 14.02
CA LEU A 12 46.31 3.15 12.65
C LEU A 12 47.84 3.20 12.48
N ASN A 13 48.59 3.41 13.58
CA ASN A 13 50.04 3.58 13.56
C ASN A 13 50.83 2.27 13.81
N TYR A 14 50.16 1.24 14.32
CA TYR A 14 50.70 -0.12 14.33
C TYR A 14 50.26 -0.79 13.02
N GLY A 15 51.22 -1.01 12.11
CA GLY A 15 51.00 -1.78 10.87
C GLY A 15 50.17 -3.02 11.16
N GLY A 16 49.12 -3.29 10.40
CA GLY A 16 49.19 -3.59 8.98
C GLY A 16 48.47 -4.92 8.87
N ASP A 17 47.31 -4.90 8.21
CA ASP A 17 46.60 -6.05 7.64
C ASP A 17 45.85 -6.98 8.64
N ASP A 18 46.48 -7.42 9.72
CA ASP A 18 45.89 -8.43 10.62
C ASP A 18 44.89 -7.84 11.65
N VAL A 19 45.14 -6.61 12.09
CA VAL A 19 44.30 -5.93 13.10
C VAL A 19 42.99 -5.43 12.47
N LEU A 20 43.01 -5.06 11.19
CA LEU A 20 41.81 -4.64 10.47
C LEU A 20 40.92 -5.84 10.11
N SER A 21 41.49 -7.01 9.77
CA SER A 21 40.67 -8.20 9.49
C SER A 21 39.93 -8.68 10.73
N THR A 22 40.62 -8.77 11.87
CA THR A 22 40.04 -9.26 13.13
C THR A 22 39.02 -8.28 13.72
N SER A 23 39.25 -6.97 13.61
CA SER A 23 38.29 -5.96 14.10
C SER A 23 37.07 -5.77 13.19
N VAL A 24 37.23 -5.88 11.86
CA VAL A 24 36.11 -5.83 10.91
C VAL A 24 35.26 -7.11 11.00
N ILE A 25 35.88 -8.29 11.13
CA ILE A 25 35.17 -9.55 11.38
C ILE A 25 34.44 -9.48 12.72
N ALA A 26 35.09 -8.97 13.78
CA ALA A 26 34.44 -8.75 15.08
C ALA A 26 33.20 -7.86 14.98
N TRP A 27 33.27 -6.75 14.22
CA TRP A 27 32.12 -5.87 13.98
C TRP A 27 30.97 -6.56 13.22
N PHE A 28 31.28 -7.40 12.22
CA PHE A 28 30.27 -8.17 11.49
C PHE A 28 29.63 -9.26 12.36
N THR A 29 30.40 -9.93 13.22
CA THR A 29 29.84 -10.88 14.20
C THR A 29 29.06 -10.20 15.32
N GLN A 30 29.36 -8.94 15.65
CA GLN A 30 28.72 -8.22 16.76
C GLN A 30 27.37 -7.56 16.37
N ARG A 31 26.93 -7.65 15.11
CA ARG A 31 25.71 -6.97 14.62
C ARG A 31 24.46 -7.85 14.44
N ARG A 32 24.37 -8.97 15.17
CA ARG A 32 23.12 -9.75 15.28
C ARG A 32 22.78 -10.11 16.73
N GLY A 33 22.96 -9.16 17.63
CA GLY A 33 22.13 -9.11 18.84
C GLY A 33 20.69 -8.73 18.47
N TRP A 34 19.97 -9.62 17.77
CA TRP A 34 18.51 -9.70 17.99
C TRP A 34 18.38 -10.26 19.41
N GLU A 35 18.60 -9.40 20.40
CA GLU A 35 18.19 -9.69 21.76
C GLU A 35 16.67 -9.76 21.73
N GLY A 36 16.17 -10.99 21.55
CA GLY A 36 14.81 -11.39 21.80
C GLY A 36 14.48 -11.16 23.27
N SER A 37 14.37 -9.89 23.66
CA SER A 37 13.79 -9.42 24.92
C SER A 37 12.27 -9.24 24.74
N GLY A 38 11.62 -10.16 24.02
CA GLY A 38 10.18 -10.07 23.74
C GLY A 38 9.30 -10.78 24.77
N TRP A 39 9.85 -11.66 25.61
CA TRP A 39 9.05 -12.62 26.39
C TRP A 39 9.27 -12.56 27.91
N ARG A 40 10.30 -11.87 28.42
CA ARG A 40 10.65 -11.88 29.86
C ARG A 40 10.10 -10.73 30.69
N ASN A 41 9.55 -9.69 30.06
CA ASN A 41 8.86 -8.60 30.75
C ASN A 41 7.43 -8.50 30.22
N MET A 42 6.58 -9.49 30.53
CA MET A 42 5.12 -9.29 30.52
C MET A 42 4.77 -8.36 31.70
N GLY A 43 5.20 -7.10 31.60
CA GLY A 43 4.84 -6.06 32.56
C GLY A 43 3.42 -5.52 32.28
N GLY A 44 2.95 -4.63 33.16
CA GLY A 44 1.64 -3.99 33.01
C GLY A 44 1.42 -3.30 31.65
N TRP A 45 2.49 -2.87 30.99
CA TRP A 45 2.44 -2.29 29.63
C TRP A 45 2.03 -3.29 28.55
N SER A 46 2.53 -4.52 28.58
CA SER A 46 2.14 -5.56 27.63
C SER A 46 0.69 -5.99 27.88
N ALA A 47 0.27 -6.08 29.15
CA ALA A 47 -1.11 -6.37 29.51
C ALA A 47 -2.08 -5.26 29.04
N LEU A 48 -1.70 -3.99 29.19
CA LEU A 48 -2.47 -2.85 28.69
C LEU A 48 -2.56 -2.84 27.17
N ALA A 49 -1.44 -3.12 26.46
CA ALA A 49 -1.43 -3.23 25.01
C ALA A 49 -2.33 -4.35 24.49
N ILE A 50 -2.29 -5.53 25.14
CA ILE A 50 -3.19 -6.66 24.81
C ILE A 50 -4.65 -6.29 25.11
N GLY A 51 -4.92 -5.65 26.26
CA GLY A 51 -6.28 -5.20 26.61
C GLY A 51 -6.87 -4.21 25.61
N LEU A 52 -6.07 -3.22 25.17
CA LEU A 52 -6.48 -2.29 24.13
C LEU A 52 -6.67 -2.99 22.77
N ALA A 53 -5.77 -3.88 22.39
CA ALA A 53 -5.89 -4.65 21.15
C ALA A 53 -7.18 -5.49 21.13
N LEU A 54 -7.52 -6.13 22.26
CA LEU A 54 -8.76 -6.89 22.42
C LEU A 54 -9.98 -5.98 22.35
N LEU A 55 -9.95 -4.82 23.03
CA LEU A 55 -11.04 -3.85 23.01
C LEU A 55 -11.32 -3.33 21.59
N VAL A 56 -10.28 -3.01 20.83
CA VAL A 56 -10.38 -2.57 19.42
C VAL A 56 -10.83 -3.71 18.51
N SER A 57 -10.51 -4.96 18.86
CA SER A 57 -10.89 -6.15 18.08
C SER A 57 -12.29 -6.67 18.39
N VAL A 58 -12.98 -6.14 19.41
CA VAL A 58 -14.37 -6.52 19.77
C VAL A 58 -15.30 -6.63 18.56
N PRO A 59 -15.44 -5.62 17.65
CA PRO A 59 -16.36 -5.73 16.52
C PRO A 59 -16.02 -6.90 15.58
N ILE A 60 -14.74 -7.24 15.42
CA ILE A 60 -14.30 -8.37 14.59
C ILE A 60 -14.77 -9.68 15.23
N PHE A 61 -14.60 -9.84 16.55
CA PHE A 61 -15.09 -11.01 17.26
C PHE A 61 -16.60 -11.12 17.27
N VAL A 62 -17.31 -9.99 17.37
CA VAL A 62 -18.78 -9.96 17.25
C VAL A 62 -19.20 -10.48 15.89
N VAL A 63 -18.65 -9.96 14.79
CA VAL A 63 -18.95 -10.43 13.43
C VAL A 63 -18.60 -11.91 13.25
N PHE A 64 -17.48 -12.35 13.81
CA PHE A 64 -17.09 -13.76 13.76
C PHE A 64 -18.06 -14.67 14.53
N ALA A 65 -18.54 -14.23 15.70
CA ALA A 65 -19.53 -14.98 16.48
C ALA A 65 -20.86 -15.16 15.72
N TYR A 66 -21.24 -14.20 14.86
CA TYR A 66 -22.43 -14.30 14.02
C TYR A 66 -22.37 -15.42 12.98
N VAL A 67 -21.20 -16.00 12.69
CA VAL A 67 -21.08 -17.20 11.84
C VAL A 67 -21.79 -18.41 12.46
N PHE A 68 -21.90 -18.46 13.80
CA PHE A 68 -22.57 -19.54 14.52
C PHE A 68 -24.08 -19.28 14.75
N VAL A 69 -24.60 -18.12 14.36
CA VAL A 69 -26.01 -17.77 14.52
C VAL A 69 -26.80 -18.24 13.30
N PRO A 70 -27.92 -18.99 13.45
CA PRO A 70 -28.71 -19.46 12.32
C PRO A 70 -29.35 -18.30 11.54
N ALA A 71 -28.84 -17.99 10.35
CA ALA A 71 -29.34 -16.95 9.45
C ALA A 71 -30.02 -17.53 8.17
N GLY A 72 -30.54 -18.76 8.29
CA GLY A 72 -30.86 -19.72 7.21
C GLY A 72 -31.27 -19.15 5.85
N ASP A 73 -32.39 -18.45 5.77
CA ASP A 73 -32.95 -18.03 4.48
C ASP A 73 -32.22 -16.83 3.85
N VAL A 74 -31.75 -15.89 4.68
CA VAL A 74 -30.99 -14.71 4.22
C VAL A 74 -29.60 -15.13 3.74
N TRP A 75 -28.93 -16.02 4.47
CA TRP A 75 -27.61 -16.51 4.10
C TRP A 75 -27.63 -17.30 2.79
N ARG A 76 -28.61 -18.20 2.62
CA ARG A 76 -28.81 -18.94 1.36
C ARG A 76 -29.05 -17.98 0.19
N HIS A 77 -29.93 -16.99 0.38
CA HIS A 77 -30.20 -16.00 -0.66
C HIS A 77 -28.96 -15.20 -1.05
N LEU A 78 -28.12 -14.79 -0.08
CA LEU A 78 -26.88 -14.06 -0.35
C LEU A 78 -25.86 -14.91 -1.11
N VAL A 79 -25.70 -16.18 -0.73
CA VAL A 79 -24.80 -17.14 -1.39
C VAL A 79 -25.22 -17.36 -2.84
N ASP A 80 -26.52 -17.57 -3.08
CA ASP A 80 -27.05 -17.92 -4.40
C ASP A 80 -27.11 -16.73 -5.36
N THR A 81 -27.18 -15.50 -4.86
CA THR A 81 -27.38 -14.31 -5.72
C THR A 81 -26.14 -13.46 -5.90
N VAL A 82 -25.53 -13.00 -4.79
CA VAL A 82 -24.54 -11.90 -4.85
C VAL A 82 -23.13 -12.34 -4.50
N LEU A 83 -22.97 -13.38 -3.67
CA LEU A 83 -21.66 -13.75 -3.14
C LEU A 83 -20.69 -14.17 -4.25
N GLY A 84 -21.14 -15.01 -5.18
CA GLY A 84 -20.33 -15.43 -6.32
C GLY A 84 -19.88 -14.25 -7.18
N ALA A 85 -20.79 -13.34 -7.49
CA ALA A 85 -20.49 -12.13 -8.25
C ALA A 85 -19.47 -11.23 -7.53
N TYR A 86 -19.61 -11.05 -6.21
CA TYR A 86 -18.66 -10.25 -5.41
C TYR A 86 -17.28 -10.87 -5.36
N VAL A 87 -17.17 -12.19 -5.16
CA VAL A 87 -15.89 -12.88 -5.14
C VAL A 87 -15.19 -12.75 -6.50
N VAL A 88 -15.89 -13.05 -7.59
CA VAL A 88 -15.32 -12.96 -8.94
C VAL A 88 -14.90 -11.53 -9.29
N ASN A 89 -15.75 -10.53 -9.03
CA ASN A 89 -15.42 -9.14 -9.29
C ASN A 89 -14.23 -8.67 -8.46
N THR A 90 -14.15 -9.06 -7.18
CA THR A 90 -13.01 -8.73 -6.32
C THR A 90 -11.72 -9.34 -6.84
N LEU A 91 -11.74 -10.60 -7.28
CA LEU A 91 -10.56 -11.25 -7.87
C LEU A 91 -10.09 -10.52 -9.13
N TRP A 92 -11.02 -10.13 -10.01
CA TRP A 92 -10.70 -9.34 -11.19
C TRP A 92 -10.12 -7.97 -10.83
N LEU A 93 -10.67 -7.28 -9.83
CA LEU A 93 -10.13 -6.00 -9.36
C LEU A 93 -8.72 -6.15 -8.78
N VAL A 94 -8.51 -7.13 -7.89
CA VAL A 94 -7.20 -7.39 -7.28
C VAL A 94 -6.17 -7.68 -8.36
N PHE A 95 -6.52 -8.50 -9.35
CA PHE A 95 -5.62 -8.83 -10.45
C PHE A 95 -5.35 -7.63 -11.37
N GLY A 96 -6.41 -6.91 -11.78
CA GLY A 96 -6.31 -5.76 -12.68
C GLY A 96 -5.52 -4.61 -12.09
N VAL A 97 -5.88 -4.20 -10.87
CA VAL A 97 -5.16 -3.13 -10.12
C VAL A 97 -3.75 -3.60 -9.79
N GLY A 98 -3.58 -4.82 -9.29
CA GLY A 98 -2.27 -5.38 -8.96
C GLY A 98 -1.31 -5.38 -10.15
N MET A 99 -1.77 -5.79 -11.33
CA MET A 99 -0.97 -5.77 -12.56
C MET A 99 -0.67 -4.34 -13.01
N GLY A 100 -1.66 -3.43 -12.97
CA GLY A 100 -1.50 -2.03 -13.32
C GLY A 100 -0.47 -1.33 -12.45
N VAL A 101 -0.58 -1.48 -11.12
CA VAL A 101 0.37 -0.94 -10.15
C VAL A 101 1.75 -1.58 -10.31
N PHE A 102 1.84 -2.88 -10.58
CA PHE A 102 3.11 -3.55 -10.83
C PHE A 102 3.82 -2.95 -12.04
N VAL A 103 3.15 -2.84 -13.18
CA VAL A 103 3.76 -2.30 -14.41
C VAL A 103 4.08 -0.82 -14.25
N ILE A 104 3.10 0.01 -13.91
CA ILE A 104 3.26 1.47 -13.88
C ILE A 104 4.15 1.88 -12.70
N GLY A 105 3.92 1.31 -11.51
CA GLY A 105 4.66 1.63 -10.30
C GLY A 105 6.13 1.19 -10.38
N VAL A 106 6.41 -0.03 -10.85
CA VAL A 106 7.81 -0.50 -10.98
C VAL A 106 8.53 0.28 -12.08
N CYS A 107 7.90 0.52 -13.24
CA CYS A 107 8.51 1.29 -14.31
C CYS A 107 8.82 2.73 -13.89
N THR A 108 7.88 3.43 -13.24
CA THR A 108 8.10 4.81 -12.76
C THR A 108 9.14 4.88 -11.65
N ALA A 109 9.13 3.94 -10.70
CA ALA A 109 10.15 3.85 -9.66
C ALA A 109 11.54 3.58 -10.24
N TRP A 110 11.64 2.68 -11.21
CA TRP A 110 12.91 2.38 -11.89
C TRP A 110 13.44 3.60 -12.65
N LEU A 111 12.58 4.30 -13.38
CA LEU A 111 12.97 5.52 -14.12
C LEU A 111 13.50 6.61 -13.19
N VAL A 112 12.82 6.89 -12.07
CA VAL A 112 13.23 7.96 -11.15
C VAL A 112 14.48 7.58 -10.34
N THR A 113 14.76 6.29 -10.15
CA THR A 113 15.94 5.82 -9.41
C THR A 113 17.17 5.66 -10.29
N MET A 114 17.02 5.12 -11.50
CA MET A 114 18.14 4.75 -12.38
C MET A 114 18.44 5.79 -13.47
N CYS A 115 17.47 6.63 -13.87
CA CYS A 115 17.65 7.62 -14.93
C CYS A 115 17.73 9.06 -14.37
N ARG A 116 18.58 9.90 -14.96
CA ARG A 116 18.65 11.34 -14.66
C ARG A 116 18.06 12.13 -15.82
N PHE A 117 16.83 12.60 -15.68
CA PHE A 117 16.11 13.39 -16.69
C PHE A 117 15.58 14.71 -16.12
N PRO A 118 15.45 15.78 -16.94
CA PRO A 118 14.84 17.04 -16.51
C PRO A 118 13.36 16.80 -16.22
N GLY A 119 12.94 16.90 -14.96
CA GLY A 119 11.58 16.59 -14.50
C GLY A 119 11.49 15.48 -13.44
N ARG A 120 12.61 14.81 -13.11
CA ARG A 120 12.69 13.76 -12.08
C ARG A 120 12.07 14.19 -10.73
N ALA A 121 12.38 15.39 -10.26
CA ALA A 121 11.87 15.89 -8.99
C ALA A 121 10.34 16.02 -8.97
N LEU A 122 9.72 16.44 -10.08
CA LEU A 122 8.27 16.54 -10.18
C LEU A 122 7.61 15.16 -10.13
N LEU A 123 8.18 14.15 -10.79
CA LEU A 123 7.68 12.77 -10.70
C LEU A 123 7.86 12.18 -9.30
N GLU A 124 8.99 12.44 -8.64
CA GLU A 124 9.26 11.97 -7.28
C GLU A 124 8.21 12.51 -6.29
N TRP A 125 7.89 13.81 -6.37
CA TRP A 125 6.79 14.40 -5.60
C TRP A 125 5.42 13.90 -6.03
N GLY A 126 5.19 13.77 -7.34
CA GLY A 126 3.92 13.31 -7.90
C GLY A 126 3.55 11.89 -7.46
N LEU A 127 4.52 10.99 -7.31
CA LEU A 127 4.30 9.63 -6.82
C LEU A 127 3.85 9.56 -5.36
N LEU A 128 4.18 10.58 -4.55
CA LEU A 128 3.76 10.68 -3.15
C LEU A 128 2.36 11.30 -3.00
N LEU A 129 1.90 12.05 -3.99
CA LEU A 129 0.63 12.80 -3.95
C LEU A 129 -0.60 11.88 -3.76
N PRO A 130 -0.74 10.74 -4.45
CA PRO A 130 -1.86 9.83 -4.28
C PRO A 130 -1.98 9.27 -2.86
N LEU A 131 -0.87 9.11 -2.14
CA LEU A 131 -0.87 8.61 -0.76
C LEU A 131 -1.45 9.61 0.25
N ALA A 132 -1.44 10.90 -0.09
CA ALA A 132 -1.99 11.95 0.78
C ALA A 132 -3.52 12.07 0.65
N VAL A 133 -4.09 11.62 -0.47
CA VAL A 133 -5.52 11.75 -0.75
C VAL A 133 -6.24 10.45 -0.38
N PRO A 134 -7.35 10.49 0.39
CA PRO A 134 -8.14 9.30 0.66
C PRO A 134 -8.67 8.67 -0.64
N ALA A 135 -8.55 7.36 -0.78
CA ALA A 135 -8.97 6.63 -1.98
C ALA A 135 -10.43 6.89 -2.38
N TYR A 136 -11.32 7.04 -1.39
CA TYR A 136 -12.72 7.38 -1.61
C TYR A 136 -12.92 8.74 -2.31
N ALA A 137 -12.14 9.75 -1.93
CA ALA A 137 -12.24 11.09 -2.52
C ALA A 137 -11.81 11.10 -3.99
N ILE A 138 -10.75 10.35 -4.32
CA ILE A 138 -10.30 10.09 -5.68
C ILE A 138 -11.43 9.43 -6.48
N ALA A 139 -11.96 8.30 -5.99
CA ALA A 139 -12.97 7.52 -6.70
C ALA A 139 -14.23 8.34 -7.03
N TYR A 140 -14.72 9.14 -6.09
CA TYR A 140 -15.90 9.99 -6.32
C TYR A 140 -15.65 11.16 -7.24
N THR A 141 -14.47 11.77 -7.12
CA THR A 141 -14.09 12.87 -8.00
C THR A 141 -13.97 12.35 -9.44
N TYR A 142 -13.22 11.28 -9.68
CA TYR A 142 -13.10 10.70 -11.01
C TYR A 142 -14.42 10.13 -11.54
N GLY A 143 -15.21 9.49 -10.68
CA GLY A 143 -16.55 9.02 -11.03
C GLY A 143 -17.45 10.14 -11.53
N GLY A 144 -17.51 11.27 -10.82
CA GLY A 144 -18.30 12.44 -11.22
C GLY A 144 -17.71 13.21 -12.40
N LEU A 145 -16.39 13.19 -12.60
CA LEU A 145 -15.76 13.82 -13.76
C LEU A 145 -16.07 13.07 -15.05
N LEU A 146 -15.99 11.74 -14.98
CA LEU A 146 -16.07 10.88 -16.15
C LEU A 146 -17.48 10.41 -16.45
N GLU A 147 -18.45 10.51 -15.53
CA GLU A 147 -19.83 10.08 -15.79
C GLU A 147 -20.46 10.84 -16.97
N TYR A 148 -21.59 10.33 -17.46
CA TYR A 148 -22.24 10.88 -18.64
C TYR A 148 -22.60 12.37 -18.51
N SER A 149 -23.10 12.79 -17.34
CA SER A 149 -23.38 14.18 -16.96
C SER A 149 -22.13 14.98 -16.59
N GLY A 150 -20.98 14.32 -16.46
CA GLY A 150 -19.74 14.91 -15.98
C GLY A 150 -19.17 15.95 -16.95
N PRO A 151 -18.29 16.85 -16.46
CA PRO A 151 -17.68 17.88 -17.26
C PRO A 151 -16.85 17.33 -18.43
N VAL A 152 -16.21 16.16 -18.28
CA VAL A 152 -15.37 15.58 -19.34
C VAL A 152 -16.23 15.16 -20.54
N GLN A 153 -17.27 14.35 -20.30
CA GLN A 153 -18.15 13.91 -21.38
C GLN A 153 -18.99 15.06 -21.95
N SER A 154 -19.42 16.01 -21.10
CA SER A 154 -20.17 17.18 -21.55
C SER A 154 -19.34 18.12 -22.43
N ALA A 155 -18.06 18.33 -22.09
CA ALA A 155 -17.15 19.12 -22.92
C ALA A 155 -16.87 18.44 -24.27
N LEU A 156 -16.63 17.12 -24.28
CA LEU A 156 -16.47 16.33 -25.51
C LEU A 156 -17.68 16.47 -26.42
N ARG A 157 -18.90 16.30 -25.88
CA ARG A 157 -20.14 16.51 -26.65
C ARG A 157 -20.28 17.94 -27.15
N GLY A 158 -19.92 18.94 -26.35
CA GLY A 158 -19.96 20.35 -26.73
C GLY A 158 -18.99 20.70 -27.87
N TRP A 159 -17.78 20.14 -27.87
CA TRP A 159 -16.77 20.44 -28.89
C TRP A 159 -17.00 19.70 -30.21
N PHE A 160 -17.45 18.44 -30.14
CA PHE A 160 -17.65 17.61 -31.33
C PHE A 160 -19.10 17.60 -31.83
N GLY A 161 -20.03 18.28 -31.12
CA GLY A 161 -21.45 18.25 -31.44
C GLY A 161 -22.10 16.88 -31.23
N TRP A 162 -21.46 15.99 -30.48
CA TRP A 162 -21.93 14.62 -30.28
C TRP A 162 -23.17 14.55 -29.39
N SER A 163 -24.11 13.72 -29.80
CA SER A 163 -25.30 13.36 -29.04
C SER A 163 -25.11 11.99 -28.35
N ARG A 164 -26.13 11.54 -27.62
CA ARG A 164 -26.07 10.27 -26.88
C ARG A 164 -26.04 9.11 -27.87
N GLY A 165 -24.89 8.44 -28.00
CA GLY A 165 -24.70 7.27 -28.87
C GLY A 165 -23.73 7.47 -30.03
N ASP A 166 -23.31 8.72 -30.29
CA ASP A 166 -22.35 9.04 -31.37
C ASP A 166 -20.89 8.67 -31.02
N TYR A 167 -20.63 8.36 -29.74
CA TYR A 167 -19.32 7.96 -29.25
C TYR A 167 -19.45 6.83 -28.22
N TRP A 168 -18.46 5.94 -28.21
CA TRP A 168 -18.33 4.93 -27.18
C TRP A 168 -17.47 5.49 -26.03
N PHE A 169 -17.97 5.40 -24.82
CA PHE A 169 -17.24 5.76 -23.61
C PHE A 169 -17.24 4.58 -22.63
N PRO A 170 -16.08 4.21 -22.05
CA PRO A 170 -16.00 3.08 -21.14
C PRO A 170 -16.87 3.33 -19.91
N GLU A 171 -17.65 2.32 -19.51
CA GLU A 171 -18.49 2.41 -18.32
C GLU A 171 -17.62 2.45 -17.05
N ILE A 172 -17.63 3.59 -16.36
CA ILE A 172 -16.79 3.80 -15.18
C ILE A 172 -17.23 2.94 -14.00
N ARG A 173 -18.54 2.66 -13.90
CA ARG A 173 -19.13 1.80 -12.87
C ARG A 173 -19.10 0.32 -13.26
N SER A 174 -18.08 -0.09 -14.01
CA SER A 174 -17.80 -1.48 -14.35
C SER A 174 -16.55 -1.97 -13.63
N VAL A 175 -16.30 -3.28 -13.62
CA VAL A 175 -15.08 -3.86 -13.01
C VAL A 175 -13.81 -3.31 -13.68
N GLY A 176 -13.82 -3.19 -15.02
CA GLY A 176 -12.69 -2.63 -15.76
C GLY A 176 -12.51 -1.13 -15.52
N GLY A 177 -13.61 -0.37 -15.48
CA GLY A 177 -13.60 1.06 -15.15
C GLY A 177 -13.09 1.33 -13.74
N ALA A 178 -13.52 0.53 -12.76
CA ALA A 178 -13.05 0.60 -11.38
C ALA A 178 -11.56 0.25 -11.27
N ALA A 179 -11.10 -0.80 -11.95
CA ALA A 179 -9.68 -1.18 -11.96
C ALA A 179 -8.77 -0.13 -12.61
N ALA A 180 -9.28 0.68 -13.53
CA ALA A 180 -8.50 1.74 -14.17
C ALA A 180 -8.35 3.01 -13.31
N ILE A 181 -9.29 3.25 -12.38
CA ILE A 181 -9.30 4.42 -11.51
C ILE A 181 -8.54 4.18 -10.20
N LEU A 182 -8.57 2.94 -9.69
CA LEU A 182 -7.91 2.50 -8.46
C LEU A 182 -6.43 2.18 -8.70
#